data_AF-A0A2V7WTW1-F1
#
_entry.id   AF-A0A2V7WTW1-F1
#
_cell.length_a   1.000
_cell.length_b   1.000
_cell.length_c   1.000
_cell.angle_alpha   90.00
_cell.angle_beta   90.00
_cell.angle_gamma   90.00
#
_symmetry.space_group_name_H-M   'P 1'
#
loop_
_entity.id
_entity.type
_entity.pdbx_description
1 polymer ?
#
loop_
_entity_poly.entity_id
_entity_poly.type
_entity_poly.pdbx_seq_one_letter_code
_entity_poly.pdbx_strand_id
1 'polypeptide(L)'
;YFAKPADGVYGWAGADYSVWGIGVLEAIDYQTGKIRWSHELGPGGSGAGVLTTDSGLTFSGDAMGNFLAVDSSNGKTLWHAGSGSQIHSSPISYELDGRQYVVTSSGGVLFAWALGDGGK
;
A
#
# COMPACT_ATOMS: atom_id res chain seq x y z
N TYR A 1 -23.98 -12.97 -16.96
CA TYR A 1 -24.81 -12.00 -16.23
C TYR A 1 -25.30 -12.69 -14.96
N PHE A 2 -24.91 -12.20 -13.79
CA PHE A 2 -25.35 -12.78 -12.52
C PHE A 2 -26.32 -11.78 -11.88
N ALA A 3 -27.62 -12.03 -12.04
CA ALA A 3 -28.66 -11.34 -11.29
C ALA A 3 -29.32 -12.39 -10.40
N LYS A 4 -29.48 -12.11 -9.10
CA LYS A 4 -30.32 -12.91 -8.23
C LYS A 4 -31.76 -12.39 -8.39
N PRO A 5 -32.70 -13.22 -8.86
CA PRO A 5 -34.09 -12.78 -9.09
C PRO A 5 -34.80 -12.28 -7.82
N ALA A 6 -34.29 -12.63 -6.63
CA ALA A 6 -34.85 -12.25 -5.35
C ALA A 6 -34.68 -10.76 -5.01
N ASP A 7 -33.72 -10.08 -5.62
CA ASP A 7 -33.28 -8.74 -5.21
C ASP A 7 -33.92 -7.62 -6.05
N GLY A 8 -34.91 -7.92 -6.90
CA GLY A 8 -35.62 -6.92 -7.71
C GLY A 8 -34.79 -6.30 -8.86
N VAL A 9 -35.44 -5.49 -9.69
CA VAL A 9 -34.79 -4.79 -10.83
C VAL A 9 -34.25 -3.45 -10.34
N TYR A 10 -33.13 -3.46 -9.63
CA TYR A 10 -32.38 -2.23 -9.37
C TYR A 10 -31.41 -1.97 -10.53
N GLY A 11 -31.47 -0.76 -11.10
CA GLY A 11 -30.44 -0.28 -12.03
C GLY A 11 -29.08 -0.27 -11.34
N TRP A 12 -28.01 -0.40 -12.13
CA TRP A 12 -26.60 -0.59 -11.74
C TRP A 12 -25.99 0.41 -10.72
N ALA A 13 -26.76 1.36 -10.20
CA ALA A 13 -26.30 2.40 -9.27
C ALA A 13 -26.74 2.19 -7.81
N GLY A 14 -27.40 1.07 -7.43
CA GLY A 14 -28.12 1.02 -6.16
C GLY A 14 -28.11 -0.29 -5.36
N ALA A 15 -27.22 -1.23 -5.66
CA ALA A 15 -27.01 -2.40 -4.81
C ALA A 15 -25.51 -2.54 -4.52
N ASP A 16 -25.00 -1.73 -3.59
CA ASP A 16 -23.69 -1.97 -2.98
C ASP A 16 -23.79 -3.24 -2.14
N TYR A 17 -23.59 -4.39 -2.77
CA TYR A 17 -23.16 -5.57 -2.05
C TYR A 17 -21.75 -5.27 -1.58
N SER A 18 -21.54 -5.15 -0.26
CA SER A 18 -20.19 -5.09 0.30
C SER A 18 -19.43 -6.34 -0.15
N VAL A 19 -18.63 -6.21 -1.21
CA VAL A 19 -17.80 -7.29 -1.72
C VAL A 19 -16.55 -7.30 -0.85
N TRP A 20 -16.30 -8.43 -0.20
CA TRP A 20 -15.06 -8.60 0.55
C TRP A 20 -13.89 -8.66 -0.42
N GLY A 21 -12.89 -7.80 -0.21
CA GLY A 21 -11.67 -7.75 -1.00
C GLY A 21 -10.46 -7.55 -0.10
N ILE A 22 -9.31 -8.06 -0.55
CA ILE A 22 -8.02 -7.84 0.09
C ILE A 22 -7.24 -6.85 -0.79
N GLY A 23 -6.63 -5.83 -0.17
CA GLY A 23 -5.64 -4.99 -0.84
C GLY A 23 -4.36 -5.79 -1.03
N VAL A 24 -3.75 -5.74 -2.22
CA VAL A 24 -2.47 -6.41 -2.49
C VAL A 24 -1.49 -5.42 -3.10
N LEU A 25 -0.24 -5.52 -2.68
CA LEU A 25 0.92 -4.90 -3.33
C LEU A 25 1.61 -5.97 -4.15
N GLU A 26 1.75 -5.76 -5.45
CA GLU A 26 2.32 -6.75 -6.36
C GLU A 26 3.50 -6.18 -7.14
N ALA A 27 4.56 -6.98 -7.26
CA ALA A 27 5.59 -6.74 -8.27
C ALA A 27 5.28 -7.54 -9.52
N ILE A 28 5.15 -6.83 -10.64
CA ILE A 28 4.87 -7.42 -11.94
C ILE A 28 6.12 -7.29 -12.80
N ASP A 29 6.51 -8.40 -13.42
CA ASP A 29 7.53 -8.40 -14.46
C ASP A 29 6.99 -7.67 -15.69
N TYR A 30 7.56 -6.51 -16.01
CA TYR A 30 7.03 -5.64 -17.08
C TYR A 30 7.13 -6.26 -18.49
N GLN A 31 8.03 -7.24 -18.69
CA GLN A 31 8.22 -7.87 -20.00
C GLN A 31 7.21 -9.00 -20.23
N THR A 32 6.88 -9.74 -19.17
CA THR A 32 6.07 -10.97 -19.26
C THR A 32 4.68 -10.82 -18.67
N GLY A 33 4.43 -9.76 -17.89
CA GLY A 33 3.19 -9.56 -17.13
C GLY A 33 3.03 -10.51 -15.94
N LYS A 34 4.03 -11.34 -15.64
CA LYS A 34 3.96 -12.30 -14.53
C LYS A 34 4.17 -11.60 -13.19
N ILE A 35 3.37 -11.97 -12.20
CA ILE A 35 3.58 -11.57 -10.81
C ILE A 35 4.87 -12.25 -10.30
N ARG A 36 5.83 -11.45 -9.85
CA ARG A 36 7.07 -11.91 -9.21
C ARG A 36 6.85 -12.20 -7.73
N TRP A 37 6.09 -11.35 -7.06
CA TRP A 37 5.63 -11.53 -5.68
C TRP A 37 4.36 -10.71 -5.45
N SER A 38 3.58 -11.13 -4.44
CA SER A 38 2.35 -10.47 -3.99
C SER A 38 2.39 -10.37 -2.47
N HIS A 39 1.98 -9.23 -1.93
CA HIS A 39 1.98 -8.90 -0.51
C HIS A 39 0.60 -8.41 -0.09
N GLU A 40 -0.05 -9.10 0.83
CA GLU A 40 -1.38 -8.72 1.32
C GLU A 40 -1.29 -7.50 2.25
N LEU A 41 -2.06 -6.46 1.95
CA LEU A 41 -2.22 -5.24 2.75
C LEU A 41 -3.44 -5.30 3.67
N GLY A 42 -4.17 -6.41 3.68
CA GLY A 42 -5.32 -6.63 4.54
C GLY A 42 -6.67 -6.29 3.89
N PRO A 43 -7.76 -6.32 4.68
CA PRO A 43 -9.12 -6.31 4.17
C PRO A 43 -9.57 -4.93 3.66
N GLY A 44 -10.64 -4.92 2.86
CA GLY A 44 -11.33 -3.71 2.41
C GLY A 44 -10.73 -3.06 1.16
N GLY A 45 -9.81 -3.75 0.47
CA GLY A 45 -9.19 -3.23 -0.76
C GLY A 45 -8.41 -1.93 -0.55
N SER A 46 -7.97 -1.67 0.70
CA SER A 46 -7.28 -0.43 1.06
C SER A 46 -5.77 -0.63 1.01
N GLY A 47 -5.09 0.32 0.39
CA GLY A 47 -3.64 0.42 0.36
C GLY A 47 -3.24 1.86 0.06
N ALA A 48 -2.12 2.31 0.62
CA ALA A 48 -1.58 3.61 0.26
C ALA A 48 -0.96 3.57 -1.16
N GLY A 49 -0.54 4.73 -1.66
CA GLY A 49 0.32 4.73 -2.85
C GLY A 49 1.65 4.02 -2.59
N VAL A 50 2.43 3.84 -3.66
CA VAL A 50 3.68 3.06 -3.63
C VAL A 50 4.86 3.95 -3.96
N LEU A 51 5.94 3.81 -3.20
CA LEU A 51 7.23 4.45 -3.46
C LEU A 51 8.32 3.38 -3.46
N THR A 52 9.08 3.25 -4.54
CA THR A 52 10.23 2.35 -4.64
C THR A 52 11.51 3.15 -4.74
N THR A 53 12.55 2.77 -3.99
CA THR A 53 13.88 3.41 -3.99
C THR A 53 14.91 2.54 -4.69
N ASP A 54 16.02 3.16 -5.12
CA ASP A 54 17.15 2.45 -5.74
C ASP A 54 17.86 1.49 -4.77
N SER A 55 17.73 1.73 -3.46
CA SER A 55 18.26 0.84 -2.41
C SER A 55 17.50 -0.49 -2.27
N GLY A 56 16.45 -0.73 -3.06
CA GLY A 56 15.64 -1.95 -2.99
C GLY A 56 14.58 -1.94 -1.89
N LEU A 57 14.14 -0.75 -1.45
CA LEU A 57 13.01 -0.60 -0.53
C LEU A 57 11.76 -0.15 -1.30
N THR A 58 10.64 -0.81 -1.01
CA THR A 58 9.31 -0.40 -1.44
C THR A 58 8.48 0.00 -0.23
N PHE A 59 7.89 1.18 -0.25
CA PHE A 59 7.05 1.71 0.82
C PHE A 59 5.60 1.79 0.40
N SER A 60 4.70 1.44 1.33
CA SER A 60 3.25 1.62 1.19
C SER A 60 2.59 1.62 2.57
N GLY A 61 1.27 1.61 2.61
CA GLY A 61 0.48 1.52 3.84
C GLY A 61 -0.57 0.43 3.75
N ASP A 62 -0.84 -0.22 4.87
CA ASP A 62 -1.81 -1.31 4.95
C ASP A 62 -3.19 -0.86 5.46
N ALA A 63 -4.14 -1.79 5.41
CA ALA A 63 -5.50 -1.62 5.89
C ALA A 63 -5.59 -1.39 7.41
N MET A 64 -4.55 -1.67 8.17
CA MET A 64 -4.49 -1.45 9.63
C MET A 64 -3.86 -0.10 10.00
N GLY A 65 -3.50 0.73 9.01
CA GLY A 65 -2.88 2.03 9.23
C GLY A 65 -1.38 1.96 9.53
N ASN A 66 -0.73 0.84 9.23
CA ASN A 66 0.72 0.74 9.29
C ASN A 66 1.33 1.33 8.02
N PHE A 67 2.43 2.06 8.20
CA PHE A 67 3.38 2.35 7.14
C PHE A 67 4.40 1.21 7.05
N LEU A 68 4.56 0.64 5.86
CA LEU A 68 5.39 -0.54 5.60
C LEU A 68 6.64 -0.16 4.82
N ALA A 69 7.76 -0.80 5.16
CA ALA A 69 8.91 -0.94 4.28
C ALA A 69 9.08 -2.41 3.90
N VAL A 70 9.11 -2.66 2.61
CA VAL A 70 9.10 -3.98 1.99
C VAL A 70 10.34 -4.13 1.13
N ASP A 71 10.99 -5.29 1.19
CA ASP A 71 12.09 -5.65 0.30
C ASP A 71 11.55 -5.80 -1.14
N SER A 72 12.01 -4.95 -2.06
CA SER A 72 11.51 -4.91 -3.44
C SER A 72 11.78 -6.20 -4.23
N SER A 73 12.74 -7.02 -3.80
CA SER A 73 13.11 -8.25 -4.50
C SER A 73 12.14 -9.40 -4.25
N ASN A 74 11.52 -9.44 -3.08
CA ASN A 74 10.78 -10.61 -2.60
C ASN A 74 9.46 -10.29 -1.88
N GLY A 75 9.12 -9.02 -1.67
CA GLY A 75 7.85 -8.62 -1.07
C GLY A 75 7.78 -8.84 0.45
N LYS A 76 8.88 -9.12 1.14
CA LYS A 76 8.89 -9.28 2.60
C LYS A 76 8.91 -7.94 3.31
N THR A 77 8.04 -7.76 4.30
CA THR A 77 8.12 -6.63 5.21
C THR A 77 9.41 -6.68 6.00
N LEU A 78 10.22 -5.63 5.89
CA LEU A 78 11.45 -5.44 6.67
C LEU A 78 11.13 -4.76 8.00
N TRP A 79 10.25 -3.76 7.97
CA TRP A 79 9.72 -3.11 9.16
C TRP A 79 8.37 -2.46 8.87
N HIS A 80 7.64 -2.15 9.93
CA HIS A 80 6.41 -1.37 9.87
C HIS A 80 6.28 -0.45 11.08
N ALA A 81 5.49 0.61 10.92
CA ALA A 81 5.17 1.53 12.01
C ALA A 81 3.71 1.96 11.93
N GLY A 82 2.99 1.91 13.05
CA GLY A 82 1.61 2.38 13.13
C GLY A 82 1.54 3.90 13.05
N SER A 83 0.69 4.42 12.16
CA SER A 83 0.44 5.87 12.04
C SER A 83 -0.80 6.35 12.81
N GLY A 84 -1.54 5.43 13.44
CA GLY A 84 -2.74 5.72 14.23
C GLY A 84 -4.01 5.98 13.42
N SER A 85 -3.92 6.05 12.10
CA SER A 85 -5.05 6.16 11.18
C SER A 85 -4.69 5.54 9.83
N GLN A 86 -5.66 5.48 8.91
CA GLN A 86 -5.43 4.94 7.57
C GLN A 86 -4.50 5.86 6.77
N ILE A 87 -3.60 5.25 5.99
CA ILE A 87 -2.70 5.96 5.08
C ILE A 87 -3.30 5.91 3.68
N HIS A 88 -3.72 7.06 3.16
CA HIS A 88 -4.32 7.16 1.81
C HIS A 88 -3.42 7.90 0.81
N SER A 89 -2.39 8.60 1.27
CA SER A 89 -1.45 9.32 0.39
C SER A 89 -0.40 8.40 -0.21
N SER A 90 0.09 8.76 -1.40
CA SER A 90 1.35 8.22 -1.91
C SER A 90 2.52 8.75 -1.09
N PRO A 91 3.41 7.88 -0.59
CA PRO A 91 4.63 8.31 0.08
C PRO A 91 5.55 9.05 -0.90
N ILE A 92 6.31 10.02 -0.41
CA ILE A 92 7.38 10.69 -1.17
C ILE A 92 8.69 10.61 -0.41
N SER A 93 9.82 10.61 -1.12
CA SER A 93 11.15 10.71 -0.50
C SER A 93 11.75 12.10 -0.72
N TYR A 94 12.53 12.57 0.25
CA TYR A 94 13.39 13.74 0.12
C TYR A 94 14.67 13.55 0.92
N GLU A 95 15.69 14.36 0.64
CA GLU A 95 16.91 14.44 1.43
C GLU A 95 16.93 15.76 2.21
N LEU A 96 17.39 15.71 3.45
CA LEU A 96 17.68 16.87 4.28
C LEU A 96 18.97 16.61 5.07
N ASP A 97 19.94 17.51 4.96
CA ASP A 97 21.24 17.44 5.64
C ASP A 97 21.97 16.09 5.46
N GLY A 98 21.93 15.55 4.23
CA GLY A 98 22.57 14.27 3.89
C GLY A 98 21.82 13.02 4.37
N ARG A 99 20.64 13.18 4.97
CA ARG A 99 19.79 12.07 5.41
C ARG A 99 18.52 11.96 4.57
N GLN A 100 18.19 10.74 4.15
CA GLN A 100 16.98 10.46 3.40
C GLN A 100 15.78 10.26 4.34
N TYR A 101 14.66 10.86 3.95
CA TYR A 101 13.39 10.78 4.65
C TYR A 101 12.29 10.36 3.69
N VAL A 102 11.31 9.63 4.22
CA VAL A 102 10.04 9.36 3.55
C VAL A 102 8.93 10.10 4.27
N VAL A 103 8.03 10.76 3.52
CA VAL A 103 6.86 11.46 4.08
C VAL A 103 5.60 10.73 3.68
N THR A 104 4.68 10.62 4.63
CA THR A 104 3.30 10.19 4.36
C THR A 104 2.32 11.00 5.19
N SER A 105 1.05 11.01 4.77
CA SER A 105 -0.05 11.59 5.54
C SER A 105 -0.95 10.50 6.10
N SER A 106 -1.40 10.68 7.34
CA SER A 106 -2.34 9.78 8.01
C SER A 106 -3.19 10.59 8.97
N GLY A 107 -4.51 10.37 8.96
CA GLY A 107 -5.43 11.02 9.91
C GLY A 107 -5.37 12.56 9.93
N GLY A 108 -4.99 13.21 8.82
CA GLY A 108 -4.87 14.67 8.74
C GLY A 108 -3.54 15.26 9.25
N VAL A 109 -2.56 14.42 9.59
CA VAL A 109 -1.20 14.85 9.98
C VAL A 109 -0.14 14.27 9.04
N LEU A 110 1.05 14.89 9.01
CA LEU A 110 2.21 14.41 8.26
C LEU A 110 3.19 13.68 9.18
N PHE A 111 3.71 12.56 8.68
CA PHE A 111 4.77 11.77 9.31
C PHE A 111 6.02 11.83 8.43
N ALA A 112 7.19 11.98 9.06
CA ALA A 112 8.49 11.86 8.42
C ALA A 112 9.25 10.66 9.01
N TRP A 113 9.55 9.68 8.16
CA TRP A 113 10.26 8.45 8.50
C TRP A 113 11.71 8.61 8.07
N ALA A 114 12.61 8.67 9.04
CA ALA A 114 14.02 8.83 8.76
C ALA A 114 14.63 7.47 8.38
N LEU A 115 15.20 7.36 7.19
CA LEU A 115 15.89 6.15 6.79
C LEU A 115 17.25 6.07 7.50
N GLY A 116 17.73 4.85 7.72
CA GLY A 116 19.08 4.63 8.22
C GLY A 116 20.09 5.00 7.15
N ASP A 117 21.22 5.58 7.56
CA ASP A 117 22.40 5.65 6.71
C ASP A 117 22.76 4.20 6.37
N GLY A 118 23.01 3.85 5.11
CA GLY A 118 23.12 2.47 4.61
C GLY A 118 24.26 1.60 5.20
N GLY A 119 24.73 1.86 6.41
CA GLY A 119 25.61 1.01 7.19
C GLY A 119 24.84 0.03 8.05
N LYS A 120 24.88 -1.24 7.62
CA LYS A 120 24.72 -2.50 8.37
C LYS A 120 23.93 -2.47 9.69
#